data_AF-A0A966RTK0-F1
#
_entry.id   AF-A0A966RTK0-F1
#
_cell.length_a   1.000
_cell.length_b   1.000
_cell.length_c   1.000
_cell.angle_alpha   90.00
_cell.angle_beta   90.00
_cell.angle_gamma   90.00
#
_symmetry.space_group_name_H-M   'P 1'
#
loop_
_entity.id
_entity.type
_entity.pdbx_description
1 polymer ?
#
loop_
_entity_poly.entity_id
_entity_poly.type
_entity_poly.pdbx_seq_one_letter_code
_entity_poly.pdbx_strand_id
1 'polypeptide(L)'
;MGMFDYVVCEHELPLPKNCKELSNLQWNKLAFQSKTMNCLMDDYRISKQGKLYVRAGRTDFFDDPTQVPDEVESNYHGELEFYTYELRDKYDYTVSFLAKFSSGKLDNIELKEFEKHSNNERKRYQAEYDAERIRYNQLTKSWWFPIYKNLYKTPMQKISRYIYKLLQKLISNWFSYESKLFPW
;
A
#
# COMPACT_ATOMS: atom_id res chain seq x y z
N MET A 1 6.04 -2.67 -2.70
CA MET A 1 4.64 -2.92 -2.31
C MET A 1 3.78 -2.66 -3.52
N GLY A 2 2.91 -3.60 -3.90
CA GLY A 2 1.99 -3.45 -5.03
C GLY A 2 0.72 -2.71 -4.64
N MET A 3 -0.02 -2.24 -5.63
CA MET A 3 -1.34 -1.62 -5.47
C MET A 3 -2.36 -2.63 -4.94
N PHE A 4 -3.41 -2.16 -4.27
CA PHE A 4 -4.48 -2.97 -3.68
C PHE A 4 -5.75 -2.15 -3.62
N ASP A 5 -6.89 -2.82 -3.42
CA ASP A 5 -8.20 -2.20 -3.23
C ASP A 5 -8.60 -2.25 -1.76
N TYR A 6 -9.58 -1.43 -1.35
CA TYR A 6 -10.11 -1.42 0.00
C TYR A 6 -11.45 -2.14 0.06
N VAL A 7 -11.72 -2.83 1.16
CA VAL A 7 -12.99 -3.51 1.41
C VAL A 7 -13.47 -3.13 2.80
N VAL A 8 -14.72 -2.67 2.94
CA VAL A 8 -15.40 -2.50 4.22
C VAL A 8 -16.54 -3.52 4.30
N CYS A 9 -16.58 -4.31 5.37
CA CYS A 9 -17.59 -5.35 5.53
C CYS A 9 -18.54 -5.02 6.69
N GLU A 10 -19.77 -4.61 6.38
CA GLU A 10 -20.82 -4.38 7.37
C GLU A 10 -21.54 -5.67 7.79
N HIS A 11 -21.42 -6.72 6.98
CA HIS A 11 -21.93 -8.05 7.29
C HIS A 11 -21.18 -8.66 8.48
N GLU A 12 -21.85 -9.52 9.24
CA GLU A 12 -21.22 -10.25 10.34
C GLU A 12 -20.07 -11.13 9.81
N LEU A 13 -18.89 -10.96 10.43
CA LEU A 13 -17.68 -11.68 10.06
C LEU A 13 -17.46 -12.87 11.01
N PRO A 14 -16.96 -14.02 10.51
CA PRO A 14 -16.62 -15.17 11.35
C PRO A 14 -15.35 -14.89 12.15
N LEU A 15 -15.49 -14.23 13.31
CA LEU A 15 -14.35 -13.84 14.15
C LEU A 15 -13.76 -15.03 14.93
N PRO A 16 -12.43 -15.04 15.18
CA PRO A 16 -11.79 -16.05 16.00
C PRO A 16 -12.22 -15.94 17.47
N LYS A 17 -12.72 -17.04 18.03
CA LYS A 17 -13.29 -17.10 19.40
C LYS A 17 -12.31 -16.72 20.52
N ASN A 18 -11.00 -16.75 20.26
CA ASN A 18 -9.97 -16.72 21.30
C ASN A 18 -9.13 -15.42 21.37
N CYS A 19 -9.48 -14.34 20.69
CA CYS A 19 -8.66 -13.11 20.72
C CYS A 19 -9.30 -11.93 21.47
N LYS A 20 -9.07 -11.89 22.79
CA LYS A 20 -9.50 -10.77 23.66
C LYS A 20 -8.88 -9.43 23.27
N GLU A 21 -7.64 -9.43 22.75
CA GLU A 21 -6.91 -8.20 22.36
C GLU A 21 -7.55 -7.46 21.18
N LEU A 22 -8.39 -8.14 20.38
CA LEU A 22 -9.10 -7.55 19.24
C LEU A 22 -10.59 -7.30 19.53
N SER A 23 -11.05 -7.53 20.77
CA SER A 23 -12.46 -7.40 21.14
C SER A 23 -12.99 -5.96 21.07
N ASN A 24 -12.12 -4.97 21.19
CA ASN A 24 -12.45 -3.55 21.07
C ASN A 24 -12.48 -3.03 19.63
N LEU A 25 -12.14 -3.87 18.64
CA LEU A 25 -12.08 -3.47 17.24
C LEU A 25 -13.48 -3.44 16.62
N GLN A 26 -13.81 -2.31 15.96
CA GLN A 26 -15.05 -2.19 15.19
C GLN A 26 -14.86 -2.78 13.79
N TRP A 27 -14.91 -4.11 13.70
CA TRP A 27 -14.70 -4.86 12.47
C TRP A 27 -15.56 -4.38 11.28
N ASN A 28 -16.77 -3.91 11.57
CA ASN A 28 -17.71 -3.42 10.56
C ASN A 28 -17.38 -2.03 9.97
N LYS A 29 -16.43 -1.32 10.55
CA LYS A 29 -15.94 -0.01 10.07
C LYS A 29 -14.49 -0.06 9.61
N LEU A 30 -13.84 -1.22 9.76
CA LEU A 30 -12.45 -1.38 9.40
C LEU A 30 -12.33 -1.46 7.87
N ALA A 31 -11.35 -0.76 7.32
CA ALA A 31 -10.98 -0.89 5.92
C ALA A 31 -9.94 -2.02 5.80
N PHE A 32 -10.34 -3.12 5.18
CA PHE A 32 -9.48 -4.22 4.79
C PHE A 32 -8.83 -3.93 3.45
N GLN A 33 -7.70 -4.57 3.16
CA GLN A 33 -7.07 -4.56 1.84
C GLN A 33 -7.44 -5.81 1.07
N SER A 34 -7.58 -5.70 -0.25
CA SER A 34 -7.75 -6.82 -1.16
C SER A 34 -6.81 -6.72 -2.34
N LYS A 35 -6.34 -7.88 -2.81
CA LYS A 35 -5.57 -8.02 -4.05
C LYS A 35 -6.24 -8.92 -5.08
N THR A 36 -7.47 -9.35 -4.81
CA THR A 36 -8.23 -10.24 -5.70
C THR A 36 -8.91 -9.48 -6.82
N MET A 37 -9.17 -8.19 -6.60
CA MET A 37 -9.80 -7.28 -7.55
C MET A 37 -8.75 -6.63 -8.47
N ASN A 38 -9.12 -5.55 -9.17
CA ASN A 38 -8.27 -4.93 -10.19
C ASN A 38 -7.05 -4.19 -9.62
N CYS A 39 -6.98 -4.02 -8.30
CA CYS A 39 -5.93 -3.30 -7.59
C CYS A 39 -5.77 -1.87 -8.13
N LEU A 40 -6.90 -1.17 -8.29
CA LEU A 40 -6.98 0.21 -8.81
C LEU A 40 -7.20 1.24 -7.69
N MET A 41 -7.11 0.81 -6.42
CA MET A 41 -7.48 1.61 -5.25
C MET A 41 -8.98 1.92 -5.20
N ASP A 42 -9.79 0.99 -5.67
CA ASP A 42 -11.25 1.06 -5.55
C ASP A 42 -11.68 0.75 -4.11
N ASP A 43 -12.77 1.38 -3.67
CA ASP A 43 -13.39 1.13 -2.38
C ASP A 43 -14.59 0.21 -2.57
N TYR A 44 -14.52 -1.00 -2.03
CA TYR A 44 -15.63 -1.96 -2.01
C TYR A 44 -16.33 -1.96 -0.66
N ARG A 45 -17.65 -2.15 -0.67
CA ARG A 45 -18.45 -2.27 0.55
C ARG A 45 -19.38 -3.46 0.48
N ILE A 46 -19.25 -4.38 1.43
CA ILE A 46 -20.18 -5.49 1.65
C ILE A 46 -21.22 -5.01 2.65
N SER A 47 -22.44 -4.75 2.18
CA SER A 47 -23.53 -4.28 3.04
C SER A 47 -23.98 -5.35 4.05
N LYS A 48 -24.74 -4.93 5.07
CA LYS A 48 -25.37 -5.85 6.04
C LYS A 48 -26.21 -6.95 5.40
N GLN A 49 -26.84 -6.66 4.25
CA GLN A 49 -27.67 -7.62 3.50
C GLN A 49 -26.85 -8.52 2.57
N GLY A 50 -25.52 -8.38 2.54
CA GLY A 50 -24.64 -9.16 1.68
C GLY A 50 -24.57 -8.68 0.23
N LYS A 51 -25.05 -7.48 -0.10
CA LYS A 51 -24.80 -6.89 -1.44
C LYS A 51 -23.42 -6.25 -1.49
N LEU A 52 -22.72 -6.44 -2.60
CA LEU A 52 -21.45 -5.77 -2.89
C LEU A 52 -21.68 -4.45 -3.61
N TYR A 53 -21.10 -3.39 -3.08
CA TYR A 53 -21.03 -2.09 -3.72
C TYR A 53 -19.57 -1.75 -4.04
N VAL A 54 -19.37 -0.99 -5.09
CA VAL A 54 -18.06 -0.46 -5.50
C VAL A 54 -18.16 1.05 -5.67
N ARG A 55 -17.17 1.74 -5.15
CA ARG A 55 -16.87 3.12 -5.47
C ARG A 55 -15.50 3.11 -6.14
N ALA A 56 -15.47 3.53 -7.41
CA ALA A 56 -14.22 3.62 -8.15
C ALA A 56 -13.26 4.57 -7.42
N GLY A 57 -11.98 4.17 -7.34
CA GLY A 57 -10.89 5.07 -7.03
C GLY A 57 -10.90 6.22 -8.03
N ARG A 58 -10.44 7.40 -7.63
CA ARG A 58 -10.47 8.58 -8.51
C ARG A 58 -9.78 8.24 -9.83
N THR A 59 -10.58 8.25 -10.91
CA THR A 59 -10.11 7.99 -12.28
C THR A 59 -9.23 9.11 -12.78
N ASP A 60 -9.45 10.34 -12.29
CA ASP A 60 -8.94 11.54 -12.94
C ASP A 60 -8.14 12.39 -11.95
N PHE A 61 -6.82 12.43 -12.14
CA PHE A 61 -5.92 13.36 -11.45
C PHE A 61 -6.25 14.85 -11.71
N PHE A 62 -7.14 15.13 -12.67
CA PHE A 62 -7.48 16.47 -13.18
C PHE A 62 -8.90 16.93 -12.84
N ASP A 63 -9.75 16.07 -12.28
CA ASP A 63 -11.09 16.46 -11.85
C ASP A 63 -11.08 17.10 -10.46
N ASP A 64 -12.13 17.87 -10.16
CA ASP A 64 -12.29 18.57 -8.88
C ASP A 64 -12.10 17.59 -7.72
N PRO A 65 -11.10 17.79 -6.84
CA PRO A 65 -10.80 16.86 -5.76
C PRO A 65 -11.93 16.70 -4.74
N THR A 66 -13.00 17.50 -4.86
CA THR A 66 -14.21 17.50 -4.04
C THR A 66 -15.27 16.51 -4.55
N GLN A 67 -15.22 16.09 -5.82
CA GLN A 67 -16.17 15.11 -6.34
C GLN A 67 -15.78 13.70 -5.90
N VAL A 68 -16.58 13.14 -5.00
CA VAL A 68 -16.48 11.74 -4.57
C VAL A 68 -17.34 10.91 -5.53
N PRO A 69 -16.79 9.90 -6.22
CA PRO A 69 -17.59 9.05 -7.09
C PRO A 69 -18.74 8.39 -6.33
N ASP A 70 -19.88 8.28 -7.01
CA ASP A 70 -21.03 7.57 -6.46
C ASP A 70 -20.72 6.10 -6.26
N GLU A 71 -21.36 5.52 -5.25
CA GLU A 71 -21.27 4.10 -4.97
C GLU A 71 -22.31 3.34 -5.80
N VAL A 72 -21.87 2.31 -6.53
CA VAL A 72 -22.71 1.53 -7.45
C VAL A 72 -22.75 0.07 -7.01
N GLU A 73 -23.91 -0.58 -7.15
CA GLU A 73 -24.05 -2.02 -6.89
C GLU A 73 -23.25 -2.81 -7.93
N SER A 74 -22.39 -3.73 -7.45
CA SER A 74 -21.52 -4.54 -8.29
C SER A 74 -22.15 -5.90 -8.56
N ASN A 75 -22.07 -6.38 -9.80
CA ASN A 75 -22.52 -7.73 -10.20
C ASN A 75 -21.41 -8.79 -10.07
N TYR A 76 -20.42 -8.55 -9.21
CA TYR A 76 -19.25 -9.43 -9.05
C TYR A 76 -19.65 -10.89 -8.76
N HIS A 77 -18.99 -11.84 -9.44
CA HIS A 77 -19.17 -13.26 -9.24
C HIS A 77 -17.79 -13.90 -9.06
N GLY A 78 -17.57 -14.56 -7.92
CA GLY A 78 -16.28 -15.16 -7.59
C GLY A 78 -15.94 -15.04 -6.11
N GLU A 79 -14.66 -15.27 -5.80
CA GLU A 79 -14.13 -15.18 -4.44
C GLU A 79 -13.44 -13.83 -4.25
N LEU A 80 -13.64 -13.20 -3.10
CA LEU A 80 -13.01 -11.95 -2.70
C LEU A 80 -12.26 -12.21 -1.40
N GLU A 81 -10.94 -12.19 -1.48
CA GLU A 81 -10.09 -12.27 -0.30
C GLU A 81 -9.75 -10.85 0.17
N PHE A 82 -9.93 -10.60 1.46
CA PHE A 82 -9.58 -9.34 2.07
C PHE A 82 -8.95 -9.55 3.45
N TYR A 83 -7.95 -8.75 3.77
CA TYR A 83 -7.12 -8.92 4.95
C TYR A 83 -6.83 -7.58 5.63
N THR A 84 -6.44 -7.66 6.91
CA THR A 84 -5.96 -6.51 7.69
C THR A 84 -4.77 -6.91 8.54
N TYR A 85 -3.95 -5.91 8.88
CA TYR A 85 -2.86 -6.02 9.84
C TYR A 85 -3.18 -5.13 11.04
N GLU A 86 -3.45 -5.75 12.18
CA GLU A 86 -3.75 -5.04 13.42
C GLU A 86 -2.52 -5.02 14.33
N LEU A 87 -1.93 -3.83 14.46
CA LEU A 87 -0.74 -3.61 15.28
C LEU A 87 -1.14 -3.31 16.73
N ARG A 88 -0.71 -4.13 17.68
CA ARG A 88 -0.97 -3.90 19.12
C ARG A 88 0.31 -3.81 19.92
N ASP A 89 0.16 -3.52 21.21
CA ASP A 89 1.29 -3.29 22.11
C ASP A 89 2.10 -4.55 22.37
N LYS A 90 1.46 -5.72 22.40
CA LYS A 90 2.12 -6.99 22.71
C LYS A 90 2.37 -7.86 21.47
N TYR A 91 1.38 -7.97 20.60
CA TYR A 91 1.44 -8.79 19.40
C TYR A 91 0.85 -8.03 18.22
N ASP A 92 1.30 -8.37 17.02
CA ASP A 92 0.68 -7.91 15.80
C ASP A 92 -0.14 -9.06 15.22
N TYR A 93 -1.27 -8.75 14.60
CA TYR A 93 -2.23 -9.75 14.12
C TYR A 93 -2.45 -9.60 12.62
N THR A 94 -2.43 -10.72 11.91
CA THR A 94 -2.84 -10.80 10.52
C THR A 94 -4.16 -11.54 10.47
N VAL A 95 -5.18 -10.93 9.88
CA VAL A 95 -6.51 -11.54 9.78
C VAL A 95 -6.99 -11.43 8.34
N SER A 96 -7.34 -12.57 7.74
CA SER A 96 -7.76 -12.68 6.35
C SER A 96 -9.09 -13.43 6.25
N PHE A 97 -10.00 -12.91 5.43
CA PHE A 97 -11.32 -13.49 5.18
C PHE A 97 -11.47 -13.80 3.69
N LEU A 98 -12.29 -14.79 3.38
CA LEU A 98 -12.69 -15.16 2.02
C LEU A 98 -14.20 -15.04 1.90
N ALA A 99 -14.67 -14.07 1.12
CA ALA A 99 -16.08 -13.92 0.78
C ALA A 99 -16.38 -14.52 -0.59
N LYS A 100 -17.45 -15.30 -0.71
CA LYS A 100 -17.92 -15.89 -1.97
C LYS A 100 -19.15 -15.13 -2.44
N PHE A 101 -19.15 -14.69 -3.69
CA PHE A 101 -20.23 -13.92 -4.30
C PHE A 101 -20.80 -14.62 -5.52
N SER A 102 -22.13 -14.64 -5.61
CA SER A 102 -22.90 -15.00 -6.78
C SER A 102 -23.68 -13.80 -7.30
N SER A 103 -23.21 -13.22 -8.41
CA SER A 103 -23.89 -12.11 -9.10
C SER A 103 -24.17 -10.90 -8.19
N GLY A 104 -23.14 -10.45 -7.48
CA GLY A 104 -23.20 -9.29 -6.57
C GLY A 104 -23.73 -9.58 -5.17
N LYS A 105 -24.26 -10.79 -4.95
CA LYS A 105 -24.81 -11.23 -3.67
C LYS A 105 -23.84 -12.17 -2.96
N LEU A 106 -23.64 -11.92 -1.67
CA LEU A 106 -22.81 -12.72 -0.79
C LEU A 106 -23.48 -14.07 -0.51
N ASP A 107 -22.75 -15.15 -0.74
CA ASP A 107 -23.15 -16.52 -0.44
C ASP A 107 -22.62 -16.97 0.93
N ASN A 108 -21.32 -16.74 1.19
CA ASN A 108 -20.66 -17.12 2.43
C ASN A 108 -19.43 -16.25 2.70
N ILE A 109 -19.06 -16.10 3.98
CA ILE A 109 -17.76 -15.56 4.40
C ILE A 109 -17.09 -16.56 5.33
N GLU A 110 -15.83 -16.86 5.07
CA GLU A 110 -15.01 -17.78 5.84
C GLU A 110 -13.79 -17.05 6.40
N LEU A 111 -13.38 -17.39 7.63
CA LEU A 111 -12.09 -16.95 8.18
C LEU A 111 -11.00 -17.81 7.53
N LYS A 112 -10.19 -17.20 6.67
CA LYS A 112 -9.13 -17.88 5.94
C LYS A 112 -7.88 -18.03 6.80
N GLU A 113 -7.49 -16.94 7.46
CA GLU A 113 -6.23 -16.87 8.18
C GLU A 113 -6.36 -15.99 9.42
N PHE A 114 -5.75 -16.45 10.51
CA PHE A 114 -5.62 -15.70 11.75
C PHE A 114 -4.27 -16.00 12.36
N GLU A 115 -3.31 -15.09 12.16
CA GLU A 115 -1.95 -15.24 12.65
C GLU A 115 -1.62 -14.19 13.71
N LYS A 116 -0.78 -14.61 14.65
CA LYS A 116 -0.31 -13.80 15.76
C LYS A 116 1.21 -13.74 15.72
N HIS A 117 1.74 -12.54 15.53
CA HIS A 117 3.17 -12.30 15.37
C HIS A 117 3.74 -11.54 16.57
N SER A 118 5.01 -11.80 16.87
CA SER A 118 5.77 -10.96 17.80
C SER A 118 6.04 -9.60 17.18
N ASN A 119 5.81 -8.52 17.93
CA ASN A 119 6.05 -7.15 17.44
C ASN A 119 7.48 -6.65 17.70
N ASN A 120 8.39 -7.51 18.19
CA ASN A 120 9.76 -7.13 18.55
C ASN A 120 10.51 -6.51 17.37
N GLU A 121 10.41 -7.10 16.18
CA GLU A 121 11.11 -6.62 14.99
C GLU A 121 10.58 -5.26 14.53
N ARG A 122 9.25 -5.10 14.50
CA ARG A 122 8.60 -3.82 14.18
C ARG A 122 9.04 -2.72 15.15
N LYS A 123 9.05 -3.00 16.46
CA LYS A 123 9.47 -2.02 17.47
C LYS A 123 10.95 -1.66 17.35
N ARG A 124 11.82 -2.64 17.08
CA ARG A 124 13.25 -2.39 16.83
C ARG A 124 13.41 -1.47 15.61
N TYR A 125 12.78 -1.83 14.49
CA TYR A 125 12.84 -1.03 13.27
C TYR A 125 12.29 0.40 13.47
N GLN A 126 11.18 0.53 14.18
CA GLN A 126 10.58 1.82 14.49
C GLN A 126 11.50 2.69 15.36
N ALA A 127 12.15 2.09 16.36
CA ALA A 127 13.12 2.80 17.20
C ALA A 127 14.36 3.24 16.41
N GLU A 128 14.90 2.39 15.53
CA GLU A 128 16.01 2.72 14.63
C GLU A 128 15.63 3.87 13.69
N TYR A 129 14.46 3.77 13.05
CA TYR A 129 13.94 4.81 12.16
C TYR A 129 13.72 6.13 12.89
N ASP A 130 13.16 6.10 14.10
CA ASP A 130 12.95 7.29 14.91
C ASP A 130 14.27 7.95 15.32
N ALA A 131 15.28 7.16 15.70
CA ALA A 131 16.61 7.67 16.00
C ALA A 131 17.25 8.33 14.77
N GLU A 132 17.13 7.71 13.60
CA GLU A 132 17.65 8.27 12.34
C GLU A 132 16.90 9.55 11.93
N ARG A 133 15.56 9.57 12.08
CA ARG A 133 14.73 10.75 11.84
C ARG A 133 15.10 11.90 12.76
N ILE A 134 15.33 11.63 14.05
CA ILE A 134 15.77 12.64 15.02
C ILE A 134 17.15 13.19 14.63
N ARG A 135 18.11 12.30 14.33
CA ARG A 135 19.46 12.69 13.88
C ARG A 135 19.41 13.55 12.61
N TYR A 136 18.61 13.16 11.63
CA TYR A 136 18.40 13.93 10.41
C TYR A 136 17.79 15.31 10.73
N ASN A 137 16.75 15.36 11.56
CA ASN A 137 16.11 16.62 11.97
C ASN A 137 17.06 17.56 12.73
N GLN A 138 18.01 17.03 13.51
CA GLN A 138 19.03 17.84 14.17
C GLN A 138 20.01 18.44 13.16
N LEU A 139 20.46 17.65 12.17
CA LEU A 139 21.33 18.13 11.10
C LEU A 139 20.65 19.21 10.26
N THR A 140 19.38 19.02 9.91
CA THR A 140 18.64 19.96 9.04
C THR A 140 18.33 21.29 9.71
N LYS A 141 18.23 21.33 11.04
CA LYS A 141 18.05 22.56 11.82
C LYS A 141 19.33 23.40 11.92
N SER A 142 20.49 22.86 11.57
CA SER A 142 21.75 23.59 11.66
C SER A 142 21.83 24.70 10.60
N TRP A 143 22.34 25.87 10.97
CA TRP A 143 22.41 27.04 10.09
C TRP A 143 23.27 26.82 8.83
N TRP A 144 24.24 25.89 8.87
CA TRP A 144 25.09 25.55 7.73
C TRP A 144 24.45 24.51 6.78
N PHE A 145 23.39 23.82 7.20
CA PHE A 145 22.76 22.78 6.39
C PHE A 145 22.16 23.32 5.07
N PRO A 146 21.50 24.49 5.03
CA PRO A 146 21.09 25.12 3.77
C PRO A 146 22.28 25.41 2.84
N ILE A 147 23.42 25.83 3.40
CA ILE A 147 24.65 26.11 2.66
C ILE A 147 25.20 24.80 2.05
N TYR A 148 25.36 23.76 2.87
CA TYR A 148 25.77 22.43 2.40
C TYR A 148 24.81 21.88 1.33
N LYS A 149 23.50 22.01 1.54
CA LYS A 149 22.48 21.53 0.61
C LYS A 149 22.62 22.21 -0.76
N ASN A 150 22.73 23.54 -0.77
CA ASN A 150 22.73 24.32 -2.00
C ASN A 150 24.09 24.32 -2.72
N LEU A 151 25.20 24.35 -1.98
CA LEU A 151 26.54 24.43 -2.57
C LEU A 151 27.15 23.06 -2.90
N TYR A 152 26.78 22.00 -2.18
CA TYR A 152 27.38 20.68 -2.38
C TYR A 152 26.34 19.65 -2.86
N LYS A 153 25.29 19.40 -2.08
CA LYS A 153 24.37 18.28 -2.33
C LYS A 153 23.63 18.42 -3.66
N THR A 154 23.01 19.57 -3.92
CA THR A 154 22.22 19.78 -5.14
C THR A 154 23.08 19.78 -6.41
N PRO A 155 24.24 20.47 -6.47
CA PRO A 155 25.16 20.38 -7.60
C PRO A 155 25.65 18.95 -7.85
N MET A 156 26.09 18.23 -6.81
CA MET A 156 26.55 16.85 -6.96
C MET A 156 25.47 15.90 -7.48
N GLN A 157 24.22 16.06 -7.03
CA GLN A 157 23.09 15.30 -7.57
C GLN A 157 22.86 15.59 -9.06
N LYS A 158 23.00 16.84 -9.51
CA LYS A 158 22.89 17.19 -10.93
C LYS A 158 24.03 16.57 -11.75
N ILE A 159 25.26 16.62 -11.25
CA ILE A 159 26.44 16.01 -11.89
C ILE A 159 26.25 14.49 -11.99
N SER A 160 25.86 13.83 -10.90
CA SER A 160 25.60 12.39 -10.90
C SER A 160 24.53 11.98 -11.90
N ARG A 161 23.39 12.70 -11.95
CA ARG A 161 22.33 12.46 -12.95
C ARG A 161 22.81 12.69 -14.38
N TYR A 162 23.67 13.68 -14.59
CA TYR A 162 24.26 13.95 -15.91
C TYR A 162 25.21 12.83 -16.35
N ILE A 163 26.10 12.38 -15.48
CA ILE A 163 26.99 11.24 -15.72
C ILE A 163 26.17 9.98 -16.04
N TYR A 164 25.12 9.71 -15.26
CA TYR A 164 24.24 8.56 -15.52
C TYR A 164 23.59 8.62 -16.91
N LYS A 165 23.09 9.78 -17.34
CA LYS A 165 22.55 9.97 -18.69
C LYS A 165 23.59 9.76 -19.79
N LEU A 166 24.82 10.24 -19.58
CA LEU A 166 25.93 10.01 -20.51
C LEU A 166 26.26 8.52 -20.62
N LEU A 167 26.38 7.82 -19.48
CA LEU A 167 26.64 6.38 -19.46
C LEU A 167 25.53 5.61 -20.17
N GLN A 168 24.25 5.94 -19.91
CA GLN A 168 23.12 5.33 -20.61
C GLN A 168 23.18 5.55 -22.13
N LYS A 169 23.54 6.76 -22.58
CA LYS A 169 23.72 7.05 -24.01
C LYS A 169 24.89 6.29 -24.62
N LEU A 170 25.98 6.12 -23.87
CA LEU A 170 27.13 5.32 -24.31
C LEU A 170 26.76 3.85 -24.42
N ILE A 171 26.03 3.30 -23.46
CA ILE A 171 25.53 1.92 -23.47
C ILE A 171 24.55 1.72 -24.63
N SER A 172 23.57 2.60 -24.81
CA SER A 172 22.56 2.46 -25.87
C SER A 172 23.15 2.52 -27.28
N ASN A 173 24.24 3.28 -27.45
CA ASN A 173 24.92 3.44 -28.72
C ASN A 173 26.19 2.58 -28.82
N TRP A 174 26.46 1.72 -27.82
CA TRP A 174 27.69 0.94 -27.73
C TRP A 174 27.92 0.12 -28.99
N PHE A 175 26.88 -0.55 -29.49
CA PHE A 175 26.95 -1.32 -30.74
C PHE A 175 27.32 -0.48 -31.97
N SER A 176 26.83 0.78 -32.04
CA SER A 176 27.21 1.71 -33.11
C SER A 176 28.63 2.23 -32.96
N TYR A 177 29.14 2.36 -31.73
CA TYR A 177 30.53 2.74 -31.48
C TYR A 177 31.48 1.56 -31.73
N GLU A 178 31.12 0.36 -31.29
CA GLU A 178 31.85 -0.89 -31.49
C GLU A 178 31.99 -1.20 -32.97
N SER A 179 30.91 -1.17 -33.75
CA SER A 179 30.96 -1.35 -35.21
C SER A 179 31.81 -0.30 -35.96
N LYS A 180 32.03 0.89 -35.38
CA LYS A 180 32.91 1.92 -35.97
C LYS A 180 34.37 1.78 -35.55
N LEU A 181 34.61 1.31 -34.33
CA LEU A 181 35.95 1.17 -33.75
C LEU A 181 36.59 -0.18 -34.09
N PHE A 182 35.78 -1.22 -34.26
CA PHE A 182 36.16 -2.59 -34.62
C PHE A 182 35.28 -3.08 -35.78
N PRO A 183 35.54 -2.61 -37.02
CA PRO A 183 34.73 -2.94 -38.19
C PRO A 183 34.96 -4.36 -38.76
N TRP A 184 35.65 -5.24 -38.03
CA TRP A 184 36.06 -6.59 -38.47
C TRP A 184 35.47 -7.69 -37.59
#